data_AF-A0A8J3FWB5-F1
#
_entry.id   AF-A0A8J3FWB5-F1
#
_cell.length_a   1.000
_cell.length_b   1.000
_cell.length_c   1.000
_cell.angle_alpha   90.00
_cell.angle_beta   90.00
_cell.angle_gamma   90.00
#
_symmetry.space_group_name_H-M   'P 1'
#
loop_
_entity.id
_entity.type
_entity.pdbx_description
1 polymer ?
#
loop_
_entity_poly.entity_id
_entity_poly.type
_entity_poly.pdbx_seq_one_letter_code
_entity_poly.pdbx_strand_id
1 'polypeptide(L)'
;MGDMATYRLVLDSKRRPTLPARLLAEAGLTEVTELVARVDTPGRILLEDPRAALRRLRTAVSEGKRRRHRNERLETSLFADRSADTSLE
;
A
#
# COMPACT_ATOMS: atom_id res chain seq x y z
N MET A 1 -0.14 3.44 -24.34
CA MET A 1 -0.24 2.18 -23.56
C MET A 1 1.00 1.38 -23.92
N GLY A 2 2.03 1.41 -23.08
CA GLY A 2 3.31 0.78 -23.39
C GLY A 2 3.16 -0.74 -23.40
N ASP A 3 3.75 -1.40 -24.39
CA ASP A 3 3.72 -2.85 -24.54
C ASP A 3 4.33 -3.50 -23.28
N MET A 4 3.60 -4.42 -22.65
CA MET A 4 3.97 -4.95 -21.33
C MET A 4 4.99 -6.09 -21.51
N ALA A 5 6.27 -5.76 -21.43
CA ALA A 5 7.35 -6.73 -21.59
C ALA A 5 7.27 -7.84 -20.53
N THR A 6 7.25 -9.10 -20.98
CA THR A 6 7.21 -10.28 -20.11
C THR A 6 8.54 -11.01 -20.18
N TYR A 7 9.13 -11.29 -19.02
CA TYR A 7 10.41 -12.00 -18.89
C TYR A 7 10.20 -13.31 -18.16
N ARG A 8 10.77 -14.40 -18.70
CA ARG A 8 10.84 -15.68 -18.00
C ARG A 8 12.14 -15.72 -17.19
N LEU A 9 12.02 -15.86 -15.88
CA LEU A 9 13.15 -15.91 -14.96
C LEU A 9 13.29 -17.30 -14.33
N VAL A 10 14.53 -17.68 -14.04
CA VAL A 10 14.83 -18.87 -13.24
C VAL A 10 15.19 -18.40 -11.84
N LEU A 11 14.66 -19.10 -10.84
CA LEU A 11 14.99 -18.87 -9.44
C LEU A 11 16.23 -19.68 -9.08
N ASP A 12 17.13 -19.09 -8.30
CA ASP A 12 18.27 -19.82 -7.74
C ASP A 12 17.83 -20.80 -6.63
N SER A 13 18.78 -21.57 -6.09
CA SER A 13 18.53 -22.51 -4.98
C SER A 13 18.01 -21.86 -3.70
N LYS A 14 18.14 -20.53 -3.57
CA LYS A 14 17.62 -19.73 -2.46
C LYS A 14 16.33 -19.00 -2.82
N ARG A 15 15.68 -19.36 -3.93
CA ARG A 15 14.43 -18.77 -4.44
C ARG A 15 14.55 -17.29 -4.83
N ARG A 16 15.72 -16.85 -5.26
CA ARG A 16 15.97 -15.47 -5.68
C ARG A 16 15.96 -15.38 -7.22
N PRO A 17 15.18 -14.48 -7.81
CA PRO A 17 15.27 -14.19 -9.23
C PRO A 17 16.49 -13.30 -9.51
N THR A 18 17.16 -13.54 -10.63
CA THR A 18 18.09 -12.56 -11.21
C THR A 18 17.29 -11.66 -12.15
N LEU A 19 17.16 -10.37 -11.82
CA LEU A 19 16.40 -9.42 -12.62
C LEU A 19 17.27 -8.85 -13.75
N PRO A 20 16.85 -8.93 -15.03
CA PRO A 20 17.57 -8.32 -16.13
C PRO A 20 17.62 -6.79 -15.98
N ALA A 21 18.77 -6.16 -16.29
CA ALA A 21 18.91 -4.71 -16.23
C ALA A 21 17.87 -3.97 -17.11
N ARG A 22 17.53 -4.55 -18.26
CA ARG A 22 16.50 -4.02 -19.16
C ARG A 22 15.11 -3.96 -18.50
N LEU A 23 14.73 -4.99 -17.74
CA LEU A 23 13.46 -5.00 -17.00
C LEU A 23 13.42 -3.87 -15.96
N LEU A 24 14.54 -3.62 -15.26
CA LEU A 24 14.64 -2.51 -14.31
C LEU A 24 14.56 -1.15 -15.02
N ALA A 25 15.21 -1.00 -16.17
CA ALA A 25 15.16 0.24 -16.96
C ALA A 25 13.75 0.53 -17.51
N GLU A 26 13.06 -0.48 -18.03
CA GLU A 26 11.66 -0.39 -18.50
C GLU A 26 10.70 -0.01 -17.35
N ALA A 27 11.01 -0.45 -16.13
CA ALA A 27 10.27 -0.07 -14.92
C ALA A 27 10.68 1.30 -14.32
N GLY A 28 11.67 1.98 -14.89
CA GLY A 28 12.20 3.25 -14.35
C GLY A 28 12.99 3.08 -13.04
N LEU A 29 13.54 1.91 -12.78
CA LEU A 29 14.25 1.53 -11.55
C LEU A 29 15.79 1.44 -11.77
N THR A 30 16.35 2.35 -12.55
CA THR A 30 17.78 2.31 -12.96
C THR A 30 18.78 2.56 -11.84
N GLU A 31 18.41 3.30 -10.79
CA GLU A 31 19.30 3.67 -9.68
C GLU A 31 18.95 2.96 -8.36
N VAL A 32 18.15 1.91 -8.43
CA VAL A 32 17.59 1.27 -7.25
C VAL A 32 18.48 0.13 -6.78
N THR A 33 19.02 0.26 -5.55
CA THR A 33 19.86 -0.75 -4.90
C THR A 33 19.05 -1.86 -4.23
N GLU A 34 17.78 -1.59 -3.89
CA GLU A 34 16.94 -2.49 -3.09
C GLU A 34 15.48 -2.42 -3.55
N LEU A 35 14.80 -3.56 -3.54
CA LEU A 35 13.37 -3.64 -3.88
C LEU A 35 12.59 -4.23 -2.72
N VAL A 36 11.38 -3.72 -2.51
CA VAL A 36 10.44 -4.27 -1.53
C VAL A 36 9.52 -5.24 -2.25
N ALA A 37 9.47 -6.49 -1.78
CA ALA A 37 8.54 -7.49 -2.27
C ALA A 37 7.25 -7.49 -1.46
N ARG A 38 6.09 -7.49 -2.14
CA ARG A 38 4.79 -7.71 -1.52
C ARG A 38 3.94 -8.68 -2.33
N VAL A 39 3.04 -9.38 -1.64
CA VAL A 39 1.99 -10.15 -2.30
C VAL A 39 0.93 -9.18 -2.82
N ASP A 40 0.55 -9.32 -4.08
CA ASP A 40 -0.53 -8.53 -4.72
C ASP A 40 -1.81 -9.36 -4.80
N THR A 41 -1.72 -10.55 -5.38
CA THR A 41 -2.78 -11.56 -5.45
C THR A 41 -2.18 -12.95 -5.23
N PRO A 42 -2.97 -14.01 -5.03
CA PRO A 42 -2.45 -15.37 -4.98
C PRO A 42 -1.55 -15.66 -6.20
N GLY A 43 -0.32 -16.09 -5.94
CA GLY A 43 0.67 -16.38 -6.98
C GLY A 43 1.34 -15.15 -7.63
N ARG A 44 1.02 -13.92 -7.21
CA ARG A 44 1.61 -12.68 -7.76
C ARG A 44 2.35 -11.89 -6.69
N ILE A 45 3.65 -11.70 -6.94
CA ILE A 45 4.52 -10.83 -6.14
C ILE A 45 4.76 -9.55 -6.94
N LEU A 46 4.59 -8.41 -6.28
CA LEU A 46 4.95 -7.11 -6.80
C LEU A 46 6.26 -6.65 -6.15
N LEU A 47 7.20 -6.22 -6.97
CA LEU A 47 8.44 -5.59 -6.54
C LEU A 47 8.28 -4.08 -6.72
N GLU A 48 8.42 -3.32 -5.64
CA GLU A 48 8.28 -1.86 -5.64
C GLU A 48 9.54 -1.16 -5.12
N ASP A 49 9.77 0.07 -5.59
CA ASP A 49 10.75 1.00 -5.03
C ASP A 49 10.41 1.26 -3.54
N PRO A 50 11.38 1.17 -2.60
CA PRO A 50 11.19 1.49 -1.19
C PRO A 50 10.51 2.85 -0.94
N ARG A 51 10.80 3.87 -1.76
CA ARG A 51 10.16 5.19 -1.67
C ARG A 51 8.67 5.11 -2.03
N ALA A 52 8.31 4.30 -3.02
CA ALA A 52 6.91 4.06 -3.37
C ALA A 52 6.18 3.32 -2.24
N ALA A 53 6.80 2.30 -1.65
CA ALA A 53 6.28 1.58 -0.49
C ALA A 53 6.04 2.52 0.69
N LEU A 54 6.99 3.41 0.99
CA LEU A 54 6.86 4.40 2.07
C LEU A 54 5.72 5.39 1.81
N ARG A 55 5.57 5.90 0.59
CA ARG A 55 4.44 6.80 0.23
C ARG A 55 3.10 6.11 0.42
N ARG A 56 2.98 4.86 0.01
CA ARG A 56 1.78 4.04 0.21
C ARG A 56 1.47 3.85 1.69
N LEU A 57 2.48 3.51 2.50
CA LEU A 57 2.32 3.37 3.95
C LEU A 57 1.83 4.67 4.59
N ARG A 58 2.46 5.81 4.25
CA ARG A 58 2.04 7.13 4.76
C ARG A 58 0.60 7.44 4.41
N THR A 59 0.18 7.14 3.19
CA THR A 59 -1.21 7.33 2.72
C THR A 59 -2.18 6.48 3.54
N ALA A 60 -1.90 5.19 3.70
CA ALA A 60 -2.74 4.28 4.48
C ALA A 60 -2.85 4.71 5.95
N VAL A 61 -1.74 5.17 6.56
CA VAL A 61 -1.72 5.69 7.93
C VAL A 61 -2.56 6.96 8.04
N SER A 62 -2.42 7.90 7.10
CA SER A 62 -3.21 9.14 7.09
C SER A 62 -4.70 8.87 6.93
N GLU A 63 -5.09 7.94 6.06
CA GLU A 63 -6.48 7.52 5.90
C GLU A 63 -7.03 6.85 7.16
N GLY A 64 -6.26 5.95 7.77
CA GLY A 64 -6.61 5.31 9.03
C GLY A 64 -6.86 6.34 10.15
N LYS A 65 -5.96 7.33 10.29
CA LYS A 65 -6.13 8.42 11.26
C LYS A 65 -7.38 9.26 11.00
N ARG A 66 -7.66 9.61 9.74
CA ARG A 66 -8.86 10.37 9.36
C ARG A 66 -10.16 9.62 9.69
N ARG A 67 -10.20 8.30 9.43
CA ARG A 67 -11.36 7.47 9.77
C ARG A 67 -11.57 7.41 11.29
N ARG A 68 -10.51 7.20 12.06
CA ARG A 68 -10.59 7.17 13.52
C ARG A 68 -11.14 8.48 14.11
N HIS A 69 -10.59 9.63 13.70
CA HIS A 69 -11.09 10.93 14.17
C HIS A 69 -12.54 11.20 13.76
N ARG A 70 -12.97 10.70 12.59
CA ARG A 70 -14.38 10.82 12.18
C ARG A 70 -15.28 10.00 13.10
N ASN A 71 -14.88 8.79 13.47
CA ASN A 71 -15.64 7.93 14.38
C ASN A 71 -15.70 8.53 15.79
N GLU A 72 -14.58 9.03 16.33
CA GLU A 72 -14.53 9.69 17.65
C GLU A 72 -15.48 10.91 17.70
N ARG A 73 -15.55 11.70 16.62
CA ARG A 73 -16.48 12.83 16.51
C ARG A 73 -17.95 12.39 16.45
N LEU A 74 -18.26 11.33 15.70
CA LEU A 74 -19.60 10.76 15.59
C LEU A 74 -20.08 10.20 16.94
N GLU A 75 -19.22 9.47 17.65
CA GLU A 75 -19.54 8.97 18.98
C GLU A 75 -19.83 10.14 19.92
N THR A 76 -18.97 11.15 19.92
CA THR A 76 -19.13 12.35 20.76
C THR A 76 -20.44 13.09 20.44
N SER A 77 -20.81 13.26 19.16
CA SER A 77 -22.07 13.89 18.79
C SER A 77 -23.29 13.05 19.19
N LEU A 78 -23.25 11.74 18.99
CA LEU A 78 -24.35 10.84 19.38
C LEU A 78 -24.56 10.80 20.90
N PHE A 79 -23.49 10.85 21.69
CA PHE A 79 -23.61 10.97 23.15
C PHE A 79 -24.15 12.34 23.58
N ALA A 80 -23.74 13.42 22.91
CA ALA A 80 -24.26 14.77 23.17
C ALA A 80 -25.76 14.86 22.85
N ASP A 81 -26.19 14.38 21.68
CA ASP A 81 -27.60 14.38 21.27
C ASP A 81 -28.47 13.58 22.26
N ARG A 82 -27.98 12.40 22.70
CA ARG A 82 -28.69 11.57 23.67
C ARG A 82 -28.80 12.21 25.06
N SER A 83 -27.82 13.03 25.45
CA SER A 83 -27.87 13.77 26.72
C SER A 83 -28.75 15.01 26.67
N ALA A 84 -28.99 15.56 25.47
CA ALA A 84 -29.91 16.68 25.25
C ALA A 84 -31.37 16.25 25.08
N ASP A 85 -31.60 14.96 24.78
CA ASP A 85 -32.93 14.39 24.60
C ASP A 85 -33.66 14.24 25.96
N THR A 86 -34.33 15.32 26.37
CA THR A 86 -35.16 15.43 27.59
C THR A 86 -36.63 15.12 27.28
N SER A 87 -36.89 14.11 26.45
CA SER A 87 -38.24 13.74 25.99
C SER A 87 -39.08 12.97 27.04
N LEU A 88 -38.84 13.18 28.33
CA LEU A 88 -39.61 12.64 29.46
C LEU A 88 -39.78 13.73 30.55
N GLU A 89 -40.42 14.85 30.20
CA GLU A 89 -41.17 15.70 31.14
C GLU A 89 -42.50 16.13 30.51
#